data_AF-P0C7A7-F1
#
_entry.id   AF-P0C7A7-F1
#
_cell.length_a   1.000
_cell.length_b   1.000
_cell.length_c   1.000
_cell.angle_alpha   90.00
_cell.angle_beta   90.00
_cell.angle_gamma   90.00
#
_symmetry.space_group_name_H-M   'P 1'
#
loop_
_entity.id
_entity.type
_entity.pdbx_description
1 polymer ?
#
loop_
_entity_poly.entity_id
_entity_poly.type
_entity_poly.pdbx_seq_one_letter_code
_entity_poly.pdbx_strand_id
1 'polypeptide(L)' 'DCASGPCCRDCKFLEEFTICNMARGDDMNDYCNGKTCDCPRNPHKWPA' A
#
# COMPACT_ATOMS: atom_id res chain seq x y z
N ASP A 1 6.35 17.33 9.62
CA ASP A 1 5.20 16.70 8.94
C ASP A 1 5.07 15.24 9.34
N CYS A 2 3.87 14.81 9.67
CA CYS A 2 3.54 13.40 9.85
C CYS A 2 2.29 13.14 9.02
N ALA A 3 2.42 12.27 8.01
CA ALA A 3 1.28 11.82 7.25
C ALA A 3 0.74 10.52 7.86
N SER A 4 -0.57 10.42 7.95
CA SER A 4 -1.28 9.20 8.34
C SER A 4 -1.76 8.47 7.10
N GLY A 5 -1.85 7.15 7.17
CA GLY A 5 -2.35 6.33 6.07
C GLY A 5 -2.03 4.84 6.27
N PRO A 6 -2.56 3.97 5.41
CA PRO A 6 -2.38 2.52 5.51
C PRO A 6 -0.91 2.07 5.43
N CYS A 7 -0.04 2.89 4.84
CA CYS A 7 1.39 2.62 4.72
C CYS A 7 2.26 3.45 5.68
N CYS A 8 1.68 4.03 6.72
CA CYS A 8 2.41 4.74 7.77
C CYS A 8 1.96 4.34 9.17
N ARG A 9 2.93 4.16 10.06
CA ARG A 9 2.70 3.87 11.49
C ARG A 9 3.68 4.67 12.33
N ASP A 10 3.18 5.33 13.37
CA ASP A 10 4.00 6.15 14.28
C ASP A 10 4.87 7.18 13.54
N CYS A 11 4.30 7.83 12.52
CA CYS A 11 4.97 8.79 11.64
C CYS A 11 6.17 8.23 10.84
N LYS A 12 6.20 6.91 10.62
CA LYS A 12 7.21 6.22 9.79
C LYS A 12 6.53 5.48 8.66
N PHE A 13 7.18 5.46 7.49
CA PHE A 13 6.76 4.60 6.38
C PHE A 13 6.90 3.14 6.78
N LEU A 14 5.89 2.34 6.45
CA LEU A 14 6.01 0.89 6.48
C LEU A 14 7.03 0.43 5.42
N GLU A 15 7.59 -0.75 5.61
CA GLU A 15 8.56 -1.34 4.69
C GLU A 15 7.96 -1.50 3.28
N GLU A 16 8.79 -1.35 2.26
CA GLU A 16 8.40 -1.67 0.89
C GLU A 16 7.89 -3.12 0.82
N PHE A 17 6.88 -3.37 0.00
CA PHE A 17 6.20 -4.67 -0.11
C PHE A 17 5.38 -5.11 1.12
N THR A 18 5.13 -4.21 2.09
CA THR A 18 4.10 -4.47 3.12
C THR A 18 2.71 -4.44 2.49
N ILE A 19 1.89 -5.48 2.66
CA ILE A 19 0.51 -5.50 2.14
C ILE A 19 -0.31 -4.42 2.84
N CYS A 20 -0.94 -3.54 2.05
CA CYS A 20 -1.80 -2.48 2.55
C CYS A 20 -3.27 -2.63 2.15
N ASN A 21 -3.56 -3.39 1.09
CA ASN A 21 -4.93 -3.77 0.73
C ASN A 21 -4.93 -5.14 0.03
N MET A 22 -5.71 -6.07 0.59
CA MET A 22 -5.87 -7.41 0.06
C MET A 22 -6.83 -7.37 -1.13
N ALA A 23 -6.42 -7.91 -2.27
CA ALA A 23 -7.29 -7.98 -3.43
C ALA A 23 -8.42 -9.01 -3.27
N ARG A 24 -9.42 -8.91 -4.15
CA ARG A 24 -10.50 -9.89 -4.27
C ARG A 24 -10.19 -10.84 -5.43
N GLY A 25 -10.43 -12.14 -5.23
CA GLY A 25 -10.25 -13.14 -6.28
C GLY A 25 -8.78 -13.33 -6.68
N ASP A 26 -8.52 -13.38 -7.98
CA ASP A 26 -7.20 -13.65 -8.56
C ASP A 26 -6.37 -12.37 -8.83
N ASP A 27 -6.86 -11.21 -8.39
CA ASP A 27 -6.11 -9.96 -8.49
C ASP A 27 -4.92 -9.93 -7.52
N MET A 28 -3.88 -9.19 -7.89
CA MET A 28 -2.71 -8.98 -7.03
C MET A 28 -3.06 -8.12 -5.81
N ASN A 29 -2.34 -8.23 -4.69
CA ASN A 29 -2.52 -7.30 -3.55
C ASN A 29 -1.92 -5.92 -3.82
N ASP A 30 -2.37 -4.90 -3.08
CA ASP A 30 -1.70 -3.60 -3.02
C ASP A 30 -0.63 -3.61 -1.93
N TYR A 31 0.49 -2.94 -2.21
CA TYR A 31 1.66 -2.95 -1.35
C TYR A 31 2.19 -1.54 -1.11
N CYS A 32 2.73 -1.32 0.08
CA CYS A 32 3.46 -0.10 0.41
C CYS A 32 4.74 0.02 -0.40
N ASN A 33 5.10 1.26 -0.76
CA ASN A 33 6.29 1.58 -1.54
C ASN A 33 7.46 2.11 -0.68
N GLY A 34 7.30 2.15 0.65
CA GLY A 34 8.29 2.71 1.58
C GLY A 34 8.51 4.22 1.52
N LYS A 35 7.67 4.97 0.77
CA LYS A 35 7.87 6.39 0.44
C LYS A 35 6.63 7.25 0.65
N THR A 36 5.44 6.66 0.61
CA THR A 36 4.15 7.34 0.78
C THR A 36 3.32 6.65 1.85
N CYS A 37 2.45 7.41 2.54
CA CYS A 37 1.53 6.84 3.52
C CYS A 37 0.26 6.24 2.90
N ASP A 38 -0.04 6.59 1.65
CA ASP A 38 -1.13 5.98 0.89
C ASP A 38 -0.80 4.56 0.47
N CYS A 39 -1.84 3.76 0.21
CA CYS A 39 -1.71 2.40 -0.34
C CYS A 39 -1.80 2.47 -1.87
N PRO A 40 -0.67 2.47 -2.60
CA PRO A 40 -0.70 2.61 -4.04
C PRO A 40 -1.34 1.37 -4.68
N ARG A 41 -2.20 1.60 -5.67
CA ARG A 41 -2.81 0.52 -6.43
C ARG A 41 -1.74 -0.24 -7.19
N ASN A 42 -1.67 -1.56 -7.01
CA ASN A 42 -0.74 -2.39 -7.74
C ASN A 42 -1.02 -2.30 -9.26
N PRO A 43 -0.02 -1.94 -10.08
CA PRO A 43 -0.20 -1.71 -11.51
C PRO A 43 -0.59 -2.98 -12.28
N HIS A 44 -0.38 -4.16 -11.71
CA HIS A 44 -0.73 -5.45 -12.32
C HIS A 44 -2.15 -5.91 -12.01
N LYS A 45 -2.92 -5.17 -11.19
CA LYS A 45 -4.34 -5.46 -11.01
C LYS A 45 -5.12 -5.04 -12.24
N TRP A 46 -6.01 -5.91 -12.71
CA TRP A 46 -6.93 -5.56 -13.78
C TRP A 46 -7.72 -4.31 -13.39
N PRO A 47 -7.85 -3.28 -14.25
CA PRO A 47 -8.67 -2.11 -13.93
C PRO A 47 -10.05 -2.61 -13.48
N ALA A 48 -10.38 -2.29 -12.22
CA ALA A 48 -11.65 -2.67 -11.61
C ALA A 48 -12.82 -2.01 -12.35
#